data_AF-A0A401MWC8-F1
#
_entry.id   AF-A0A401MWC8-F1
#
_cell.length_a   1.000
_cell.length_b   1.000
_cell.length_c   1.000
_cell.angle_alpha   90.00
_cell.angle_beta   90.00
_cell.angle_gamma   90.00
#
_symmetry.space_group_name_H-M   'P 1'
#
loop_
_entity.id
_entity.type
_entity.pdbx_description
1 polymer ?
#
loop_
_entity_poly.entity_id
_entity_poly.type
_entity_poly.pdbx_seq_one_letter_code
_entity_poly.pdbx_strand_id
1 'polypeptide(L)'
;MAAPKPAREPADLLPVSRPAVSQHLKVLKEAGLVADQAEGTRRVYRVQPAAIAAMREYLDRMWDHALAAFEAAVEQDAEADTEQDATQPPEPAEGPES
;
A
#
# COMPACT_ATOMS: atom_id res chain seq x y z
N MET A 1 4.55 1.22 -28.03
CA MET A 1 5.44 0.39 -27.18
C MET A 1 6.38 1.34 -26.45
N ALA A 2 6.29 1.42 -25.11
CA ALA A 2 7.08 2.36 -24.32
C ALA A 2 8.54 1.89 -24.23
N ALA A 3 9.48 2.76 -24.62
CA ALA A 3 10.91 2.46 -24.55
C ALA A 3 11.40 2.52 -23.08
N PRO A 4 12.20 1.55 -22.61
CA PRO A 4 12.77 1.58 -21.27
C PRO A 4 13.74 2.75 -21.14
N LYS A 5 13.51 3.61 -20.15
CA LYS A 5 14.44 4.70 -19.81
C LYS A 5 15.67 4.12 -19.09
N PRO A 6 16.89 4.59 -19.41
CA PRO A 6 18.08 4.19 -18.67
C PRO A 6 17.98 4.71 -17.23
N ALA A 7 18.01 3.80 -16.26
CA ALA A 7 18.17 4.12 -14.85
C ALA A 7 19.55 4.74 -14.66
N ARG A 8 19.64 6.08 -14.73
CA ARG A 8 20.84 6.78 -14.27
C ARG A 8 21.10 6.39 -12.82
N GLU A 9 22.37 6.12 -12.53
CA GLU A 9 22.91 5.45 -11.35
C GLU A 9 22.17 5.78 -10.03
N PRO A 10 21.58 4.78 -9.35
CA PRO A 10 20.79 4.99 -8.13
C PRO A 10 21.57 5.53 -6.92
N ALA A 11 22.91 5.48 -6.96
CA ALA A 11 23.74 5.77 -5.80
C ALA A 11 23.78 7.27 -5.44
N ASP A 12 23.67 8.17 -6.43
CA ASP A 12 23.71 9.62 -6.21
C ASP A 12 22.33 10.23 -5.91
N LEU A 13 21.25 9.44 -6.04
CA LEU A 13 19.86 9.92 -5.89
C LEU A 13 19.31 9.84 -4.47
N LEU A 14 20.03 9.18 -3.56
CA LEU A 14 19.63 9.05 -2.18
C LEU A 14 20.62 9.82 -1.31
N PRO A 15 20.31 11.07 -0.89
CA PRO A 15 21.11 11.82 0.08
C PRO A 15 20.91 11.20 1.48
N VAL A 16 21.30 9.94 1.62
CA VAL A 16 21.16 9.15 2.84
C VAL A 16 22.54 9.01 3.44
N SER A 17 22.68 9.45 4.69
CA SER A 17 23.96 9.41 5.39
C SER A 17 24.43 7.95 5.59
N ARG A 18 25.75 7.74 5.65
CA ARG A 18 26.34 6.41 5.92
C ARG A 18 25.79 5.72 7.18
N PRO A 19 25.55 6.44 8.30
CA PRO A 19 24.87 5.87 9.47
C PRO A 19 23.45 5.39 9.16
N ALA A 20 22.67 6.18 8.42
CA ALA A 20 21.31 5.82 8.03
C ALA A 20 21.32 4.58 7.13
N VAL A 21 22.23 4.47 6.15
CA VAL A 21 22.36 3.26 5.32
C VAL A 21 22.67 2.02 6.17
N SER A 22 23.59 2.13 7.13
CA SER A 22 23.90 1.01 8.04
C SER A 22 22.71 0.59 8.88
N GLN A 23 21.90 1.55 9.35
CA GLN A 23 20.68 1.27 10.10
C GLN A 23 19.64 0.56 9.23
N HIS A 24 19.39 1.04 8.01
CA HIS A 24 18.47 0.37 7.08
C HIS A 24 18.91 -1.05 6.77
N LEU A 25 20.19 -1.28 6.47
CA LEU A 25 20.73 -2.62 6.18
C LEU A 25 20.60 -3.57 7.38
N LYS A 26 20.73 -3.06 8.61
CA LYS A 26 20.48 -3.84 9.82
C LYS A 26 19.03 -4.30 9.90
N VAL A 27 18.06 -3.39 9.75
CA VAL A 27 16.63 -3.71 9.80
C VAL A 27 16.25 -4.67 8.67
N LEU A 28 16.73 -4.42 7.45
CA LEU A 28 16.47 -5.31 6.31
C LEU A 28 17.05 -6.71 6.52
N LYS A 29 18.21 -6.81 7.20
CA LYS A 29 18.81 -8.11 7.55
C LYS A 29 17.97 -8.82 8.61
N GLU A 30 17.56 -8.11 9.66
CA GLU A 30 16.70 -8.66 10.71
C GLU A 30 15.35 -9.14 10.17
N ALA A 31 14.80 -8.45 9.17
CA ALA A 31 13.61 -8.86 8.44
C ALA A 31 13.84 -9.99 7.42
N GLY A 32 15.08 -10.45 7.23
CA GLY A 32 15.41 -11.51 6.26
C GLY A 32 15.34 -11.07 4.78
N LEU A 33 15.24 -9.77 4.50
CA LEU A 33 15.15 -9.23 3.14
C LEU A 33 16.53 -9.11 2.46
N VAL A 34 17.59 -8.98 3.26
CA VAL A 34 18.98 -9.01 2.82
C VAL A 34 19.80 -10.00 3.64
N ALA A 35 20.85 -10.54 3.05
CA ALA A 35 21.86 -11.36 3.72
C ALA A 35 23.22 -10.65 3.66
N ASP A 36 24.05 -10.88 4.66
CA ASP A 36 25.43 -10.39 4.70
C ASP A 36 26.43 -11.50 4.41
N GLN A 37 27.48 -11.15 3.68
CA GLN A 37 28.62 -12.00 3.41
C GLN A 37 29.89 -11.25 3.83
N ALA A 38 30.74 -11.91 4.63
CA ALA A 38 32.06 -11.38 4.93
C ALA A 38 32.97 -11.58 3.71
N GLU A 39 33.52 -10.47 3.19
CA GLU A 39 34.54 -10.47 2.15
C GLU A 39 35.80 -9.78 2.71
N GLY A 40 36.70 -10.54 3.32
CA GLY A 40 37.88 -9.99 3.99
C GLY A 40 37.50 -9.06 5.15
N THR A 41 37.89 -7.79 5.08
CA THR A 41 37.60 -6.77 6.11
C THR A 41 36.27 -6.04 5.91
N ARG A 42 35.54 -6.31 4.82
CA ARG A 42 34.25 -5.67 4.51
C ARG A 42 33.10 -6.66 4.59
N ARG A 43 31.91 -6.12 4.89
CA ARG A 43 30.62 -6.83 4.80
C ARG A 43 29.94 -6.42 3.50
N VAL A 44 29.60 -7.40 2.67
CA VAL A 44 28.82 -7.21 1.45
C VAL A 44 27.40 -7.69 1.72
N TYR A 45 26.41 -6.84 1.43
CA TYR A 45 25.00 -7.18 1.59
C TYR A 45 24.41 -7.56 0.23
N ARG A 46 23.61 -8.63 0.20
CA ARG A 46 22.89 -9.10 -0.98
C ARG A 46 21.40 -9.17 -0.67
N VAL A 47 20.57 -8.70 -1.59
CA VAL A 47 19.13 -8.86 -1.52
C VAL A 47 18.77 -10.34 -1.64
N GLN A 48 17.77 -10.79 -0.89
CA GLN A 48 17.20 -12.13 -1.00
C GLN A 48 15.96 -12.10 -1.90
N PRO A 49 16.03 -12.51 -3.19
CA PRO A 49 14.94 -12.30 -4.14
C PRO A 49 13.63 -12.97 -3.72
N ALA A 50 13.70 -14.17 -3.14
CA ALA A 50 12.54 -14.90 -2.64
C ALA A 50 11.83 -14.16 -1.49
N ALA A 51 12.60 -13.57 -0.56
CA ALA A 51 12.03 -12.80 0.55
C ALA A 51 11.37 -11.51 0.07
N ILE A 52 11.98 -10.83 -0.92
CA ILE A 52 11.37 -9.65 -1.55
C ILE A 52 10.08 -10.02 -2.30
N ALA A 53 10.07 -11.14 -3.02
CA ALA A 53 8.86 -11.62 -3.70
C ALA A 53 7.73 -11.90 -2.71
N ALA A 54 8.02 -12.62 -1.62
CA ALA A 54 7.04 -12.89 -0.58
C ALA A 54 6.51 -11.62 0.10
N MET A 55 7.39 -10.64 0.38
CA MET A 55 6.99 -9.33 0.89
C MET A 55 6.07 -8.59 -0.10
N ARG A 56 6.39 -8.64 -1.39
CA ARG A 56 5.57 -8.02 -2.43
C ARG A 56 4.18 -8.64 -2.49
N GLU A 57 4.09 -9.96 -2.51
CA GLU A 57 2.81 -10.67 -2.50
C GLU A 57 1.96 -10.35 -1.27
N TYR A 58 2.61 -10.22 -0.09
CA TYR A 58 1.93 -9.80 1.12
C TYR A 58 1.33 -8.40 0.98
N LEU A 59 2.11 -7.45 0.46
CA LEU A 59 1.66 -6.07 0.26
C LEU A 59 0.51 -5.99 -0.76
N ASP A 60 0.59 -6.76 -1.85
CA ASP A 60 -0.48 -6.83 -2.85
C ASP A 60 -1.79 -7.32 -2.20
N ARG A 61 -1.75 -8.44 -1.47
CA ARG A 61 -2.95 -8.97 -0.77
C ARG A 61 -3.52 -7.99 0.26
N MET A 62 -2.65 -7.35 1.03
CA MET A 62 -3.07 -6.34 2.01
C MET A 62 -3.80 -5.18 1.33
N TRP A 63 -3.30 -4.74 0.17
CA TRP A 63 -3.93 -3.67 -0.61
C TRP A 63 -5.29 -4.09 -1.18
N ASP A 64 -5.37 -5.28 -1.76
CA ASP A 64 -6.62 -5.84 -2.27
C ASP A 64 -7.68 -5.91 -1.17
N HIS A 65 -7.30 -6.38 0.03
CA HIS A 65 -8.19 -6.44 1.18
C HIS A 65 -8.64 -5.04 1.64
N ALA A 66 -7.71 -4.08 1.70
CA ALA A 66 -8.02 -2.72 2.11
C ALA A 66 -8.99 -2.05 1.13
N LEU A 67 -8.82 -2.26 -0.17
CA LEU A 67 -9.68 -1.70 -1.20
C LEU A 67 -11.08 -2.34 -1.20
N ALA A 68 -11.16 -3.67 -1.06
CA ALA A 68 -12.44 -4.37 -0.94
C ALA A 68 -13.23 -3.95 0.31
N ALA A 69 -12.54 -3.75 1.44
CA ALA A 69 -13.17 -3.24 2.66
C ALA A 69 -13.69 -1.81 2.49
N PHE A 70 -12.98 -0.97 1.74
CA PHE A 70 -13.41 0.38 1.43
C PHE A 70 -14.64 0.39 0.50
N GLU A 71 -14.63 -0.42 -0.56
CA GLU A 71 -15.78 -0.58 -1.46
C GLU A 71 -17.04 -1.00 -0.70
N ALA A 72 -16.94 -2.02 0.14
CA ALA A 72 -18.05 -2.50 0.96
C ALA A 72 -18.58 -1.43 1.95
N ALA A 73 -17.70 -0.60 2.51
CA ALA A 73 -18.11 0.49 3.40
C ALA A 73 -18.91 1.57 2.64
N VAL A 74 -18.48 1.93 1.43
CA VAL A 74 -19.18 2.90 0.59
C VAL A 74 -20.55 2.40 0.15
N GLU A 75 -20.67 1.11 -0.19
CA GLU A 75 -21.96 0.50 -0.54
C GLU A 75 -22.94 0.50 0.65
N GLN A 76 -22.46 0.17 1.85
CA GLN A 76 -23.30 0.20 3.07
C GLN A 76 -23.82 1.60 3.39
N ASP A 77 -23.00 2.63 3.22
CA ASP A 77 -23.43 4.02 3.42
C ASP A 77 -24.52 4.40 2.39
N ALA A 78 -24.38 3.98 1.13
CA ALA A 78 -25.37 4.25 0.08
C ALA A 78 -26.72 3.52 0.29
N GLU A 79 -26.68 2.29 0.78
CA GLU A 79 -27.88 1.52 1.13
C GLU A 79 -28.59 2.13 2.36
N ALA A 80 -27.82 2.56 3.36
CA ALA A 80 -28.36 3.24 4.55
C ALA A 80 -29.05 4.58 4.23
N ASP A 81 -28.52 5.33 3.25
CA ASP A 81 -29.14 6.57 2.75
C ASP A 81 -30.45 6.28 1.98
N THR A 82 -30.54 5.15 1.27
CA THR A 82 -31.72 4.77 0.47
C THR A 82 -32.87 4.27 1.35
N GLU A 83 -32.57 3.57 2.45
CA GLU A 83 -33.59 3.05 3.39
C GLU A 83 -34.19 4.14 4.29
N GLN A 84 -33.45 5.23 4.53
CA GLN A 84 -33.94 6.41 5.25
C GLN A 84 -34.93 7.26 4.42
N ASP A 85 -34.73 7.35 3.10
CA ASP A 85 -35.65 8.07 2.19
C ASP A 85 -37.00 7.34 2.03
N ALA A 86 -36.99 6.00 2.03
CA ALA A 86 -38.20 5.18 1.90
C ALA A 86 -39.13 5.17 3.13
N THR A 87 -38.70 5.74 4.27
CA THR A 87 -39.51 5.83 5.50
C THR A 87 -40.23 7.19 5.65
N GLN A 88 -40.00 8.15 4.74
CA GLN A 88 -40.76 9.42 4.71
C GLN A 88 -42.19 9.13 4.19
N PRO A 89 -43.25 9.29 5.02
CA PRO A 89 -44.62 9.15 4.54
C PRO A 89 -44.89 10.22 3.48
N PRO A 90 -45.63 9.94 2.38
CA PRO A 90 -46.02 10.98 1.46
C PRO A 90 -46.81 12.04 2.23
N GLU A 91 -46.37 13.31 2.15
CA GLU A 91 -47.14 14.44 2.67
C GLU A 91 -48.57 14.33 2.17
N PRO A 92 -49.59 14.43 3.06
CA PRO A 92 -50.97 14.45 2.60
C PRO A 92 -51.11 15.70 1.73
N ALA A 93 -51.41 15.50 0.45
CA ALA A 93 -51.72 16.57 -0.47
C ALA A 93 -52.82 17.43 0.14
N GLU A 94 -52.46 18.66 0.54
CA GLU A 94 -53.42 19.70 0.87
C GLU A 94 -54.29 19.93 -0.37
N GLY A 95 -55.49 19.33 -0.35
CA GLY A 95 -56.50 19.57 -1.36
C GLY A 95 -56.94 21.04 -1.29
N PRO A 96 -57.31 21.66 -2.42
CA PRO A 96 -57.71 23.05 -2.42
C PRO A 96 -59.10 23.18 -1.78
N GLU A 97 -59.20 23.77 -0.60
CA GLU A 97 -60.48 24.21 -0.05
C GLU A 97 -60.77 25.66 -0.49
N SER A 98 -61.65 25.73 -1.51
CA SER A 98 -62.65 26.74 -1.89
C SER A 98 -62.49 28.20 -1.47
#